data_AF-A0A2T4VS70-F1
#
_entry.id   AF-A0A2T4VS70-F1
#
_cell.length_a   1.000
_cell.length_b   1.000
_cell.length_c   1.000
_cell.angle_alpha   90.00
_cell.angle_beta   90.00
_cell.angle_gamma   90.00
#
_symmetry.space_group_name_H-M   'P 1'
#
loop_
_entity.id
_entity.type
_entity.pdbx_description
1 polymer ?
#
loop_
_entity_poly.entity_id
_entity_poly.type
_entity_poly.pdbx_seq_one_letter_code
_entity_poly.pdbx_strand_id
1 'polypeptide(L)'
;MTHTTPTRRPSSRLTPAALVLVLAGCQHAPESQAVPSSPAPAAAAPVNPGPGIWTYVCGNGETLRADYPGADTAVVERGGRLHPLKAARAASGARYTGSGLQWWTRGSEATLSQLKPGEELASDPGVVCRVSVDAPVSPPPPGAPGGLPDDRTPLSEAPAGPKSPQAAGDVVQTYFALLEAGKYGDAWRLWSDGGKASQRTEAQFAADFDRYTSYHAQVGAPGRPEGAAGSVYVQVPVVIYGRFKAGNELHQSGTVTLRRINDVPGSTEEQRRWHITRIELSPETQGLGVSDTRGPT
;
A
#
# COMPACT_ATOMS: atom_id res chain seq x y z
N MET A 1 52.43 -46.08 -0.87
CA MET A 1 53.19 -46.71 -1.98
C MET A 1 52.81 -48.19 -2.04
N THR A 2 52.67 -48.73 -3.27
CA THR A 2 52.49 -50.16 -3.66
C THR A 2 51.21 -50.86 -3.17
N HIS A 3 50.17 -50.98 -4.01
CA HIS A 3 49.94 -52.02 -5.03
C HIS A 3 49.98 -53.46 -4.50
N THR A 4 48.87 -54.21 -4.69
CA THR A 4 48.78 -55.37 -5.61
C THR A 4 47.63 -56.31 -5.20
N THR A 5 46.61 -56.39 -6.04
CA THR A 5 45.55 -57.44 -6.09
C THR A 5 46.18 -58.79 -6.49
N PRO A 6 45.52 -59.94 -6.25
CA PRO A 6 44.95 -60.58 -7.43
C PRO A 6 43.62 -61.36 -7.21
N THR A 7 42.80 -61.19 -8.23
CA THR A 7 41.64 -61.95 -8.70
C THR A 7 41.93 -63.41 -9.05
N ARG A 8 40.97 -64.29 -8.77
CA ARG A 8 40.24 -65.19 -9.71
C ARG A 8 39.74 -66.43 -8.98
N ARG A 9 38.50 -66.84 -9.23
CA ARG A 9 38.19 -68.06 -10.02
C ARG A 9 36.69 -68.16 -10.33
N PRO A 10 36.32 -68.93 -11.38
CA PRO A 10 35.08 -68.76 -12.10
C PRO A 10 34.15 -69.98 -12.01
N SER A 11 33.08 -69.88 -12.81
CA SER A 11 32.44 -70.95 -13.60
C SER A 11 31.44 -71.88 -12.92
N SER A 12 30.19 -71.67 -13.35
CA SER A 12 29.36 -72.63 -14.09
C SER A 12 28.88 -73.89 -13.39
N ARG A 13 27.56 -74.11 -13.43
CA ARG A 13 26.93 -75.33 -13.94
C ARG A 13 25.43 -75.13 -14.15
N LEU A 14 25.00 -75.36 -15.39
CA LEU A 14 23.63 -75.75 -15.73
C LEU A 14 23.40 -77.19 -15.28
N THR A 15 22.20 -77.50 -14.77
CA THR A 15 21.40 -78.68 -15.16
C THR A 15 19.98 -78.58 -14.58
N PRO A 16 18.99 -79.31 -15.15
CA PRO A 16 17.60 -78.87 -15.26
C PRO A 16 16.62 -79.74 -14.43
N ALA A 17 15.34 -79.50 -14.69
CA ALA A 17 14.19 -80.37 -14.46
C ALA A 17 13.68 -80.47 -13.01
N ALA A 18 12.44 -80.01 -12.80
CA ALA A 18 11.31 -80.90 -12.58
C ALA A 18 10.07 -80.05 -12.24
N LEU A 19 9.03 -80.28 -13.03
CA LEU A 19 7.67 -79.83 -12.78
C LEU A 19 7.14 -80.53 -11.52
N VAL A 20 6.83 -79.76 -10.47
CA VAL A 20 6.03 -80.22 -9.33
C VAL A 20 4.96 -79.16 -9.08
N LEU A 21 3.73 -79.47 -9.50
CA LEU A 21 2.53 -78.78 -9.03
C LEU A 21 2.29 -79.19 -7.58
N VAL A 22 2.39 -78.23 -6.65
CA VAL A 22 1.77 -78.33 -5.32
C VAL A 22 0.89 -77.10 -5.14
N LEU A 23 -0.43 -77.34 -5.14
CA LEU A 23 -1.45 -76.44 -4.66
C LEU A 23 -1.42 -76.47 -3.13
N ALA A 24 -0.96 -75.39 -2.50
CA ALA A 24 -1.15 -75.14 -1.08
C ALA A 24 -1.40 -73.63 -0.89
N GLY A 25 -2.61 -73.32 -0.43
CA GLY A 25 -3.07 -71.97 -0.17
C GLY A 25 -2.40 -71.33 1.05
N CYS A 26 -2.27 -70.01 0.99
CA CYS A 26 -2.45 -69.03 2.05
C CYS A 26 -2.13 -67.66 1.42
N GLN A 27 -3.13 -67.07 0.75
CA GLN A 27 -3.03 -65.69 0.29
C GLN A 27 -3.05 -64.80 1.54
N HIS A 28 -1.88 -64.33 1.95
CA HIS A 28 -1.80 -63.20 2.87
C HIS A 28 -2.39 -61.99 2.15
N ALA A 29 -3.55 -61.53 2.62
CA ALA A 29 -4.07 -60.23 2.23
C ALA A 29 -3.03 -59.18 2.67
N PRO A 30 -2.57 -58.28 1.78
CA PRO A 30 -1.73 -57.18 2.20
C PRO A 30 -2.59 -56.26 3.07
N GLU A 31 -2.24 -56.20 4.35
CA GLU A 31 -2.74 -55.23 5.31
C GLU A 31 -2.55 -53.84 4.70
N SER A 32 -3.64 -53.16 4.37
CA SER A 32 -3.61 -51.82 3.80
C SER A 32 -3.01 -50.88 4.85
N GLN A 33 -1.72 -50.62 4.72
CA GLN A 33 -1.04 -49.59 5.48
C GLN A 33 -1.74 -48.27 5.18
N ALA A 34 -2.41 -47.71 6.19
CA ALA A 34 -2.96 -46.37 6.13
C ALA A 34 -1.82 -45.41 5.79
N VAL A 35 -1.86 -44.88 4.57
CA VAL A 35 -0.94 -43.82 4.15
C VAL A 35 -1.13 -42.66 5.12
N PRO A 36 -0.09 -42.17 5.82
CA PRO A 36 -0.22 -41.00 6.64
C PRO A 36 -0.73 -39.86 5.76
N SER A 37 -1.93 -39.37 6.07
CA SER A 37 -2.54 -38.25 5.37
C SER A 37 -1.58 -37.07 5.40
N SER A 38 -1.04 -36.74 4.23
CA SER A 38 -0.15 -35.59 4.02
C SER A 38 -0.78 -34.35 4.67
N PRO A 39 -0.03 -33.54 5.45
CA PRO A 39 -0.59 -32.34 6.05
C PRO A 39 -1.19 -31.47 4.94
N ALA A 40 -2.41 -30.98 5.18
CA ALA A 40 -3.11 -30.12 4.25
C ALA A 40 -2.18 -28.97 3.81
N PRO A 41 -2.11 -28.63 2.51
CA PRO A 41 -1.28 -27.53 2.06
C PRO A 41 -1.63 -26.27 2.85
N ALA A 42 -0.60 -25.60 3.36
CA ALA A 42 -0.73 -24.30 4.01
C ALA A 42 -1.64 -23.39 3.15
N ALA A 43 -2.58 -22.71 3.79
CA ALA A 43 -3.55 -21.85 3.12
C ALA A 43 -2.83 -20.94 2.10
N ALA A 44 -3.30 -20.96 0.85
CA ALA A 44 -2.76 -20.10 -0.19
C ALA A 44 -2.76 -18.64 0.29
N ALA A 45 -1.65 -17.95 0.07
CA ALA A 45 -1.43 -16.53 0.40
C ALA A 45 -2.57 -15.65 -0.16
N PRO A 46 -2.82 -14.45 0.42
CA PRO A 46 -4.06 -13.71 0.20
C PRO A 46 -4.26 -13.35 -1.28
N VAL A 47 -5.50 -13.55 -1.73
CA VAL A 47 -5.96 -13.41 -3.13
C VAL A 47 -6.48 -11.99 -3.44
N ASN A 48 -6.19 -11.06 -2.51
CA ASN A 48 -6.49 -9.64 -2.61
C ASN A 48 -5.45 -8.95 -3.49
N PRO A 49 -5.78 -7.80 -4.11
CA PRO A 49 -4.87 -7.09 -5.00
C PRO A 49 -3.60 -6.54 -4.31
N GLY A 50 -3.52 -6.62 -2.98
CA GLY A 50 -2.36 -6.25 -2.17
C GLY A 50 -2.75 -5.38 -0.99
N PRO A 51 -1.78 -4.96 -0.15
CA PRO A 51 -2.03 -3.98 0.92
C PRO A 51 -2.48 -2.63 0.35
N GLY A 52 -3.19 -1.85 1.18
CA GLY A 52 -3.68 -0.52 0.83
C GLY A 52 -5.16 -0.49 0.45
N ILE A 53 -5.65 0.72 0.20
CA ILE A 53 -7.05 0.98 -0.12
C ILE A 53 -7.27 0.80 -1.62
N TRP A 54 -8.29 0.03 -1.99
CA TRP A 54 -8.66 -0.25 -3.37
C TRP A 54 -10.08 0.21 -3.67
N THR A 55 -10.25 0.93 -4.77
CA THR A 55 -11.57 1.32 -5.26
C THR A 55 -12.17 0.22 -6.13
N TYR A 56 -13.43 -0.14 -5.91
CA TYR A 56 -14.16 -1.10 -6.73
C TYR A 56 -15.42 -0.46 -7.32
N VAL A 57 -15.70 -0.75 -8.59
CA VAL A 57 -16.95 -0.42 -9.27
C VAL A 57 -17.75 -1.70 -9.48
N CYS A 58 -18.97 -1.72 -8.95
CA CYS A 58 -19.88 -2.86 -8.98
C CYS A 58 -20.80 -2.81 -10.19
N GLY A 59 -21.30 -3.97 -10.64
CA GLY A 59 -22.17 -4.09 -11.81
C GLY A 59 -23.52 -3.37 -11.67
N ASN A 60 -23.90 -2.98 -10.45
CA ASN A 60 -25.06 -2.13 -10.17
C ASN A 60 -24.73 -0.61 -10.23
N GLY A 61 -23.52 -0.22 -10.60
CA GLY A 61 -23.04 1.16 -10.64
C GLY A 61 -22.52 1.70 -9.31
N GLU A 62 -22.62 0.94 -8.23
CA GLU A 62 -22.10 1.34 -6.92
C GLU A 62 -20.57 1.36 -6.91
N THR A 63 -19.98 2.38 -6.28
CA THR A 63 -18.55 2.42 -5.99
C THR A 63 -18.35 2.20 -4.50
N LEU A 64 -17.42 1.31 -4.16
CA LEU A 64 -17.03 1.05 -2.77
C LEU A 64 -15.51 1.02 -2.66
N ARG A 65 -15.00 1.19 -1.44
CA ARG A 65 -13.56 1.05 -1.15
C ARG A 65 -13.36 -0.16 -0.26
N ALA A 66 -12.29 -0.90 -0.48
CA ALA A 66 -11.91 -2.00 0.39
C ALA A 66 -10.44 -1.89 0.76
N ASP A 67 -10.14 -2.19 2.02
CA ASP A 67 -8.80 -2.25 2.56
C ASP A 67 -8.57 -3.60 3.26
N TYR A 68 -7.31 -4.03 3.28
CA TYR A 68 -6.89 -5.33 3.78
C TYR A 68 -5.74 -5.17 4.79
N PRO A 69 -6.03 -4.73 6.04
CA PRO A 69 -5.00 -4.54 7.07
C PRO A 69 -4.20 -5.80 7.40
N GLY A 70 -4.78 -6.97 7.14
CA GLY A 70 -4.16 -8.27 7.33
C GLY A 70 -4.88 -9.35 6.53
N ALA A 71 -4.32 -10.56 6.51
CA ALA A 71 -4.90 -11.66 5.75
C ALA A 71 -6.31 -12.08 6.24
N ASP A 72 -6.59 -11.88 7.53
CA ASP A 72 -7.83 -12.31 8.20
C ASP A 72 -8.92 -11.22 8.25
N THR A 73 -8.61 -10.00 7.78
CA THR A 73 -9.45 -8.83 7.99
C THR A 73 -9.59 -8.04 6.70
N ALA A 74 -10.82 -7.72 6.34
CA ALA A 74 -11.13 -6.74 5.29
C ALA A 74 -12.02 -5.66 5.89
N VAL A 75 -11.79 -4.41 5.51
CA VAL A 75 -12.70 -3.31 5.82
C VAL A 75 -13.29 -2.82 4.52
N VAL A 76 -14.61 -2.90 4.38
CA VAL A 76 -15.34 -2.43 3.21
C VAL A 76 -16.06 -1.14 3.56
N GLU A 77 -15.71 -0.04 2.90
CA GLU A 77 -16.45 1.22 2.97
C GLU A 77 -17.53 1.23 1.89
N ARG A 78 -18.80 1.23 2.31
CA ARG A 78 -19.96 1.23 1.44
C ARG A 78 -20.95 2.31 1.88
N GLY A 79 -21.31 3.23 0.99
CA GLY A 79 -22.20 4.35 1.33
C GLY A 79 -21.70 5.21 2.50
N GLY A 80 -20.38 5.39 2.63
CA GLY A 80 -19.75 6.13 3.73
C GLY A 80 -19.71 5.40 5.07
N ARG A 81 -20.11 4.12 5.12
CA ARG A 81 -20.05 3.29 6.34
C ARG A 81 -18.97 2.25 6.21
N LEU A 82 -18.17 2.10 7.27
CA LEU A 82 -17.16 1.04 7.38
C LEU A 82 -17.82 -0.25 7.87
N HIS A 83 -17.59 -1.32 7.12
CA HIS A 83 -18.02 -2.67 7.44
C HIS A 83 -16.77 -3.52 7.68
N PRO A 84 -16.34 -3.71 8.94
CA PRO A 84 -15.28 -4.66 9.24
C PRO A 84 -15.80 -6.08 9.02
N LEU A 85 -15.00 -6.89 8.33
CA LEU A 85 -15.28 -8.26 7.95
C LEU A 85 -14.12 -9.17 8.38
N LYS A 86 -14.42 -10.41 8.71
CA LYS A 86 -13.45 -11.44 9.06
C LYS A 86 -13.35 -12.50 7.99
N ALA A 87 -12.15 -13.03 7.77
CA ALA A 87 -11.93 -14.08 6.80
C ALA A 87 -12.82 -15.29 7.11
N ALA A 88 -13.46 -15.80 6.07
CA ALA A 88 -14.30 -16.99 6.09
C ALA A 88 -13.74 -18.03 5.12
N ARG A 89 -14.15 -19.28 5.32
CA ARG A 89 -13.70 -20.38 4.46
C ARG A 89 -14.09 -20.11 3.00
N ALA A 90 -13.13 -20.24 2.09
CA ALA A 90 -13.33 -20.09 0.65
C ALA A 90 -12.71 -21.26 -0.12
N ALA A 91 -13.35 -21.68 -1.22
CA ALA A 91 -12.80 -22.71 -2.11
C ALA A 91 -11.77 -22.15 -3.10
N SER A 92 -11.87 -20.86 -3.41
CA SER A 92 -10.93 -20.09 -4.24
C SER A 92 -11.06 -18.62 -3.85
N GLY A 93 -10.04 -17.79 -4.07
CA GLY A 93 -10.14 -16.39 -3.66
C GLY A 93 -10.05 -16.20 -2.14
N ALA A 94 -10.17 -14.95 -1.69
CA ALA A 94 -10.26 -14.62 -0.26
C ALA A 94 -11.68 -14.15 0.05
N ARG A 95 -12.32 -14.78 1.03
CA ARG A 95 -13.69 -14.46 1.44
C ARG A 95 -13.67 -13.85 2.82
N TYR A 96 -14.46 -12.81 2.99
CA TYR A 96 -14.65 -12.12 4.24
C TYR A 96 -16.15 -11.98 4.52
N THR A 97 -16.56 -12.19 5.76
CA THR A 97 -17.95 -12.11 6.19
C THR A 97 -18.07 -11.33 7.49
N GLY A 98 -19.21 -10.68 7.69
CA GLY A 98 -19.46 -9.85 8.87
C GLY A 98 -20.34 -8.66 8.54
N SER A 99 -20.88 -7.98 9.55
CA SER A 99 -21.67 -6.76 9.33
C SER A 99 -22.84 -6.91 8.33
N GLY A 100 -23.40 -8.12 8.18
CA GLY A 100 -24.45 -8.44 7.22
C GLY A 100 -23.97 -8.60 5.76
N LEU A 101 -22.66 -8.62 5.51
CA LEU A 101 -22.07 -8.67 4.18
C LEU A 101 -21.13 -9.85 4.01
N GLN A 102 -21.07 -10.36 2.79
CA GLN A 102 -19.98 -11.20 2.30
C GLN A 102 -19.23 -10.44 1.21
N TRP A 103 -17.91 -10.36 1.36
CA TRP A 103 -16.98 -9.82 0.38
C TRP A 103 -16.06 -10.93 -0.09
N TRP A 104 -16.13 -11.31 -1.36
CA TRP A 104 -15.34 -12.42 -1.89
C TRP A 104 -14.49 -11.98 -3.07
N THR A 105 -13.17 -11.97 -2.91
CA THR A 105 -12.21 -11.46 -3.89
C THR A 105 -11.53 -12.58 -4.68
N ARG A 106 -11.21 -12.31 -5.95
CA ARG A 106 -10.39 -13.15 -6.81
C ARG A 106 -9.61 -12.27 -7.79
N GLY A 107 -8.37 -11.92 -7.44
CA GLY A 107 -7.55 -11.03 -8.28
C GLY A 107 -8.15 -9.62 -8.31
N SER A 108 -8.46 -9.11 -9.51
CA SER A 108 -9.07 -7.79 -9.70
C SER A 108 -10.60 -7.78 -9.65
N GLU A 109 -11.23 -8.94 -9.49
CA GLU A 109 -12.68 -9.06 -9.31
C GLU A 109 -13.04 -9.37 -7.85
N ALA A 110 -14.24 -8.95 -7.45
CA ALA A 110 -14.83 -9.28 -6.17
C ALA A 110 -16.35 -9.42 -6.30
N THR A 111 -16.97 -10.11 -5.35
CA THR A 111 -18.43 -10.21 -5.27
C THR A 111 -18.87 -9.71 -3.91
N LEU A 112 -19.79 -8.75 -3.91
CA LEU A 112 -20.48 -8.26 -2.72
C LEU A 112 -21.86 -8.93 -2.62
N SER A 113 -22.06 -9.74 -1.59
CA SER A 113 -23.35 -10.39 -1.30
C SER A 113 -23.88 -9.98 0.06
N GLN A 114 -25.21 -10.02 0.23
CA GLN A 114 -25.84 -9.86 1.55
C GLN A 114 -25.82 -11.18 2.32
N LEU A 115 -25.53 -11.14 3.62
CA LEU A 115 -25.71 -12.27 4.53
C LEU A 115 -27.07 -12.16 5.22
N LYS A 116 -27.89 -13.20 5.11
CA LYS A 116 -29.13 -13.29 5.89
C LYS A 116 -28.82 -13.62 7.35
N PRO A 117 -29.73 -13.30 8.30
CA PRO A 117 -29.55 -13.66 9.70
C PRO A 117 -29.28 -15.17 9.86
N GLY A 118 -28.19 -15.51 10.54
CA GLY A 118 -27.76 -16.90 10.78
C GLY A 118 -26.95 -17.53 9.64
N GLU A 119 -26.75 -16.86 8.51
CA GLU A 119 -25.85 -17.33 7.46
C GLU A 119 -24.39 -17.00 7.78
N GLU A 120 -23.53 -18.00 7.68
CA GLU A 120 -22.07 -17.80 7.69
C GLU A 120 -21.54 -17.48 6.28
N LEU A 121 -22.17 -18.05 5.25
CA LEU A 121 -21.87 -17.82 3.84
C LEU A 121 -23.13 -17.38 3.12
N ALA A 122 -23.01 -16.36 2.26
CA ALA A 122 -24.16 -15.78 1.60
C ALA A 122 -24.77 -16.78 0.60
N SER A 123 -26.08 -17.02 0.73
CA SER A 123 -26.87 -17.67 -0.32
C SER A 123 -27.21 -16.73 -1.49
N ASP A 124 -27.07 -15.41 -1.25
CA ASP A 124 -27.25 -14.36 -2.24
C ASP A 124 -26.13 -14.37 -3.29
N PRO A 125 -26.46 -14.35 -4.61
CA PRO A 125 -25.45 -14.40 -5.67
C PRO A 125 -24.53 -13.17 -5.68
N GLY A 126 -24.97 -12.07 -5.06
CA GLY A 126 -24.22 -10.83 -4.96
C GLY A 126 -24.10 -10.06 -6.26
N VAL A 127 -23.39 -8.94 -6.17
CA VAL A 127 -23.03 -8.08 -7.28
C VAL A 127 -21.54 -8.21 -7.52
N VAL A 128 -21.15 -8.46 -8.77
CA VAL A 128 -19.74 -8.48 -9.18
C VAL A 128 -19.22 -7.05 -9.20
N CYS A 129 -18.05 -6.85 -8.61
CA CYS A 129 -17.31 -5.61 -8.56
C CYS A 129 -15.91 -5.82 -9.11
N ARG A 130 -15.35 -4.78 -9.72
CA ARG A 130 -14.00 -4.80 -10.31
C ARG A 130 -13.18 -3.65 -9.77
N VAL A 131 -11.90 -3.89 -9.53
CA VAL A 131 -10.94 -2.84 -9.19
C VAL A 131 -11.01 -1.76 -10.28
N SER A 132 -11.17 -0.51 -9.86
CA SER A 132 -11.14 0.65 -10.73
C SER A 132 -9.84 1.41 -10.56
N VAL A 133 -9.03 1.42 -11.62
CA VAL A 133 -7.78 2.18 -11.70
C VAL A 133 -7.98 3.62 -12.15
N ASP A 134 -9.19 3.96 -12.60
CA ASP A 134 -9.56 5.28 -13.13
C ASP A 134 -10.47 6.07 -12.18
N ALA A 135 -11.06 5.44 -11.16
CA ALA A 135 -11.92 6.13 -10.21
C ALA A 135 -11.18 7.28 -9.51
N PRO A 136 -11.77 8.47 -9.34
CA PRO A 136 -11.07 9.58 -8.68
C PRO A 136 -10.77 9.24 -7.23
N VAL A 137 -9.55 9.53 -6.79
CA VAL A 137 -9.17 9.45 -5.38
C VAL A 137 -9.43 10.80 -4.74
N SER A 138 -10.21 10.82 -3.66
CA SER A 138 -10.53 12.04 -2.92
C SER A 138 -9.77 12.07 -1.59
N PRO A 139 -9.18 13.21 -1.20
CA PRO A 139 -8.55 13.35 0.10
C PRO A 139 -9.59 13.31 1.23
N PRO A 140 -9.20 12.93 2.46
CA PRO A 140 -10.06 13.07 3.63
C PRO A 140 -10.49 14.53 3.82
N PRO A 141 -11.73 14.79 4.27
CA PRO A 141 -12.17 16.14 4.56
C PRO A 141 -11.36 16.75 5.72
N PRO A 142 -11.21 18.09 5.78
CA PRO A 142 -10.60 18.75 6.93
C PRO A 142 -11.23 18.31 8.25
N GLY A 143 -10.41 18.06 9.27
CA GLY A 143 -10.83 17.57 10.58
C GLY A 143 -11.06 16.07 10.69
N ALA A 144 -11.11 15.33 9.58
CA ALA A 144 -11.11 13.88 9.63
C ALA A 144 -9.69 13.33 9.86
N PRO A 145 -9.54 12.10 10.38
CA PRO A 145 -8.24 11.43 10.45
C PRO A 145 -7.52 11.47 9.09
N GLY A 146 -6.28 11.96 9.09
CA GLY A 146 -5.47 12.10 7.87
C GLY A 146 -5.83 13.30 6.97
N GLY A 147 -6.83 14.09 7.33
CA GLY A 147 -7.17 15.35 6.66
C GLY A 147 -6.36 16.55 7.15
N LEU A 148 -6.51 17.69 6.46
CA LEU A 148 -5.98 18.97 6.94
C LEU A 148 -6.65 19.38 8.26
N PRO A 149 -6.04 20.28 9.06
CA PRO A 149 -6.68 20.86 10.24
C PRO A 149 -8.07 21.45 9.91
N ASP A 150 -9.05 21.28 10.80
CA ASP A 150 -10.40 21.87 10.65
C ASP A 150 -10.43 23.35 11.07
N ASP A 151 -9.42 24.11 10.68
CA ASP A 151 -9.43 25.57 10.85
C ASP A 151 -10.23 26.27 9.72
N ARG A 152 -10.61 25.51 8.68
CA ARG A 152 -11.34 25.92 7.47
C ARG A 152 -10.86 27.24 6.90
N THR A 153 -9.57 27.53 7.06
CA THR A 153 -8.96 28.76 6.56
C THR A 153 -8.16 28.38 5.33
N PRO A 154 -8.69 28.64 4.12
CA PRO A 154 -7.94 28.36 2.90
C PRO A 154 -6.66 29.19 2.86
N LEU A 155 -5.65 28.70 2.13
CA LEU A 155 -4.56 29.55 1.69
C LEU A 155 -5.11 30.78 0.96
N SER A 156 -4.61 31.95 1.32
CA SER A 156 -5.02 33.19 0.66
C SER A 156 -4.28 33.34 -0.67
N GLU A 157 -5.01 33.41 -1.78
CA GLU A 157 -4.42 33.69 -3.11
C GLU A 157 -4.14 35.19 -3.36
N ALA A 158 -4.47 36.06 -2.39
CA ALA A 158 -4.17 37.49 -2.49
C ALA A 158 -2.66 37.75 -2.53
N PRO A 159 -2.20 38.81 -3.24
CA PRO A 159 -0.78 39.13 -3.32
C PRO A 159 -0.13 39.24 -1.93
N ALA A 160 0.84 38.36 -1.68
CA ALA A 160 1.56 38.31 -0.43
C ALA A 160 2.93 38.98 -0.55
N GLY A 161 3.40 39.60 0.53
CA GLY A 161 4.78 40.06 0.58
C GLY A 161 5.74 38.87 0.48
N PRO A 162 6.86 38.96 -0.28
CA PRO A 162 7.74 37.82 -0.56
C PRO A 162 8.40 37.20 0.69
N LYS A 163 8.39 37.93 1.81
CA LYS A 163 8.93 37.51 3.11
C LYS A 163 7.88 36.92 4.05
N SER A 164 6.61 36.95 3.66
CA SER A 164 5.48 36.54 4.49
C SER A 164 5.37 35.00 4.60
N PRO A 165 4.62 34.49 5.59
CA PRO A 165 4.26 33.07 5.64
C PRO A 165 3.44 32.61 4.44
N GLN A 166 2.57 33.49 3.90
CA GLN A 166 1.78 33.17 2.70
C GLN A 166 2.69 32.88 1.50
N ALA A 167 3.75 33.68 1.30
CA ALA A 167 4.74 33.39 0.25
C ALA A 167 5.44 32.02 0.43
N ALA A 168 5.56 31.51 1.67
CA ALA A 168 6.03 30.15 1.90
C ALA A 168 4.97 29.11 1.48
N GLY A 169 3.69 29.36 1.77
CA GLY A 169 2.57 28.56 1.28
C GLY A 169 2.53 28.50 -0.26
N ASP A 170 2.74 29.62 -0.94
CA ASP A 170 2.76 29.72 -2.40
C ASP A 170 3.89 28.87 -3.02
N VAL A 171 5.06 28.79 -2.35
CA VAL A 171 6.16 27.89 -2.74
C VAL A 171 5.73 26.42 -2.65
N VAL A 172 4.98 26.04 -1.61
CA VAL A 172 4.46 24.66 -1.47
C VAL A 172 3.41 24.35 -2.54
N GLN A 173 2.49 25.27 -2.81
CA GLN A 173 1.54 25.12 -3.91
C GLN A 173 2.25 24.95 -5.26
N THR A 174 3.25 25.79 -5.53
CA THR A 174 4.06 25.72 -6.74
C THR A 174 4.80 24.37 -6.82
N TYR A 175 5.38 23.92 -5.72
CA TYR A 175 6.07 22.63 -5.65
C TYR A 175 5.17 21.46 -6.06
N PHE A 176 3.98 21.34 -5.47
CA PHE A 176 3.06 20.25 -5.82
C PHE A 176 2.46 20.41 -7.22
N ALA A 177 2.20 21.63 -7.68
CA ALA A 177 1.77 21.86 -9.06
C ALA A 177 2.83 21.44 -10.10
N LEU A 178 4.12 21.63 -9.79
CA LEU A 178 5.21 21.17 -10.65
C LEU A 178 5.33 19.63 -10.65
N LEU A 179 5.13 18.98 -9.50
CA LEU A 179 5.07 17.52 -9.42
C LEU A 179 3.91 16.96 -10.26
N GLU A 180 2.72 17.54 -10.13
CA GLU A 180 1.53 17.18 -10.92
C GLU A 180 1.75 17.37 -12.43
N ALA A 181 2.50 18.40 -12.81
CA ALA A 181 2.85 18.68 -14.21
C ALA A 181 4.04 17.84 -14.73
N GLY A 182 4.61 16.93 -13.92
CA GLY A 182 5.78 16.13 -14.27
C GLY A 182 7.09 16.93 -14.39
N LYS A 183 7.11 18.17 -13.91
CA LYS A 183 8.28 19.07 -13.95
C LYS A 183 9.17 18.85 -12.73
N TYR A 184 9.65 17.62 -12.58
CA TYR A 184 10.38 17.20 -11.38
C TYR A 184 11.67 17.98 -11.13
N GLY A 185 12.40 18.36 -12.19
CA GLY A 185 13.60 19.19 -12.06
C GLY A 185 13.30 20.58 -11.51
N ASP A 186 12.19 21.20 -11.94
CA ASP A 186 11.75 22.49 -11.41
C ASP A 186 11.32 22.37 -9.94
N ALA A 187 10.56 21.31 -9.60
CA ALA A 187 10.15 21.04 -8.23
C ALA A 187 11.36 20.78 -7.31
N TRP A 188 12.34 20.01 -7.78
CA TRP A 188 13.57 19.71 -7.04
C TRP A 188 14.34 20.99 -6.71
N ARG A 189 14.40 21.95 -7.63
CA ARG A 189 15.08 23.25 -7.42
C ARG A 189 14.43 24.15 -6.36
N LEU A 190 13.18 23.89 -5.94
CA LEU A 190 12.54 24.61 -4.83
C LEU A 190 13.04 24.15 -3.44
N TRP A 191 13.86 23.10 -3.40
CA TRP A 191 14.54 22.69 -2.17
C TRP A 191 15.81 23.52 -1.94
N SER A 192 16.14 23.70 -0.66
CA SER A 192 17.32 24.41 -0.21
C SER A 192 18.61 23.78 -0.74
N ASP A 193 19.67 24.58 -0.74
CA ASP A 193 21.02 24.19 -1.21
C ASP A 193 21.02 23.73 -2.69
N GLY A 194 20.16 24.36 -3.49
CA GLY A 194 19.99 24.05 -4.91
C GLY A 194 19.53 22.61 -5.10
N GLY A 195 18.48 22.21 -4.39
CA GLY A 195 17.92 20.86 -4.49
C GLY A 195 18.45 19.84 -3.50
N LYS A 196 19.67 20.03 -2.97
CA LYS A 196 20.38 19.02 -2.16
C LYS A 196 19.71 18.72 -0.83
N ALA A 197 18.92 19.64 -0.27
CA ALA A 197 18.15 19.39 0.95
C ALA A 197 17.11 18.27 0.79
N SER A 198 16.72 17.92 -0.45
CA SER A 198 15.88 16.74 -0.72
C SER A 198 16.57 15.41 -0.41
N GLN A 199 17.90 15.41 -0.23
CA GLN A 199 18.73 14.20 -0.07
C GLN A 199 18.65 13.25 -1.28
N ARG A 200 18.35 13.82 -2.45
CA ARG A 200 18.30 13.13 -3.74
C ARG A 200 19.05 13.96 -4.78
N THR A 201 19.65 13.28 -5.75
CA THR A 201 19.99 13.95 -7.00
C THR A 201 18.70 14.27 -7.76
N GLU A 202 18.75 15.22 -8.70
CA GLU A 202 17.58 15.57 -9.51
C GLU A 202 16.99 14.35 -10.24
N ALA A 203 17.85 13.48 -10.79
CA ALA A 203 17.42 12.26 -11.48
C ALA A 203 16.77 11.23 -10.54
N GLN A 204 17.33 11.04 -9.33
CA GLN A 204 16.73 10.15 -8.33
C GLN A 204 15.39 10.69 -7.84
N PHE A 205 15.32 12.01 -7.62
CA PHE A 205 14.08 12.68 -7.21
C PHE A 205 12.98 12.48 -8.25
N ALA A 206 13.27 12.64 -9.55
CA ALA A 206 12.30 12.38 -10.61
C ALA A 206 11.86 10.90 -10.63
N ALA A 207 12.80 9.96 -10.49
CA ALA A 207 12.52 8.52 -10.50
C ALA A 207 11.63 8.06 -9.34
N ASP A 208 11.67 8.73 -8.18
CA ASP A 208 10.81 8.42 -7.02
C ASP A 208 9.31 8.55 -7.37
N PHE A 209 8.96 9.31 -8.41
CA PHE A 209 7.58 9.49 -8.87
C PHE A 209 7.11 8.46 -9.91
N ASP A 210 8.00 7.61 -10.43
CA ASP A 210 7.65 6.59 -11.43
C ASP A 210 6.68 5.52 -10.89
N ARG A 211 6.49 5.44 -9.57
CA ARG A 211 5.57 4.48 -8.95
C ARG A 211 4.10 4.94 -8.95
N TYR A 212 3.81 6.19 -9.31
CA TYR A 212 2.47 6.74 -9.26
C TYR A 212 1.84 6.85 -10.65
N THR A 213 0.53 6.67 -10.69
CA THR A 213 -0.33 7.04 -11.83
C THR A 213 -0.83 8.47 -11.67
N SER A 214 -1.13 8.87 -10.43
CA SER A 214 -1.49 10.24 -10.07
C SER A 214 -0.94 10.60 -8.70
N TYR A 215 -0.60 11.86 -8.51
CA TYR A 215 -0.01 12.39 -7.28
C TYR A 215 -0.47 13.83 -7.11
N HIS A 216 -1.34 14.08 -6.15
CA HIS A 216 -1.94 15.38 -5.88
C HIS A 216 -1.68 15.80 -4.44
N ALA A 217 -1.81 17.09 -4.15
CA ALA A 217 -1.79 17.59 -2.79
C ALA A 217 -2.85 18.66 -2.52
N GLN A 218 -3.44 18.59 -1.33
CA GLN A 218 -4.06 19.74 -0.69
C GLN A 218 -3.02 20.41 0.21
N VAL A 219 -2.91 21.73 0.07
CA VAL A 219 -2.00 22.54 0.88
C VAL A 219 -2.86 23.35 1.86
N GLY A 220 -2.53 23.30 3.14
CA GLY A 220 -3.22 24.09 4.17
C GLY A 220 -2.53 25.43 4.43
N ALA A 221 -3.13 26.24 5.30
CA ALA A 221 -2.60 27.55 5.64
C ALA A 221 -1.20 27.46 6.29
N PRO A 222 -0.27 28.38 5.96
CA PRO A 222 1.03 28.41 6.60
C PRO A 222 0.90 28.78 8.08
N GLY A 223 1.68 28.10 8.91
CA GLY A 223 1.80 28.41 10.32
C GLY A 223 2.46 29.77 10.59
N ARG A 224 2.55 30.11 11.88
CA ARG A 224 3.25 31.32 12.29
C ARG A 224 4.74 31.21 11.96
N PRO A 225 5.38 32.30 11.52
CA PRO A 225 6.81 32.30 11.25
C PRO A 225 7.58 32.18 12.57
N GLU A 226 8.55 31.28 12.60
CA GLU A 226 9.44 31.06 13.74
C GLU A 226 10.83 31.59 13.41
N GLY A 227 11.30 32.56 14.19
CA GLY A 227 12.62 33.15 14.03
C GLY A 227 13.71 32.31 14.70
N ALA A 228 14.80 32.06 13.96
CA ALA A 228 16.06 31.56 14.48
C ALA A 228 17.18 32.57 14.19
N ALA A 229 18.37 32.39 14.76
CA ALA A 229 19.52 33.26 14.48
C ALA A 229 19.78 33.36 12.96
N GLY A 230 19.48 34.53 12.38
CA GLY A 230 19.68 34.82 10.95
C GLY A 230 18.71 34.17 9.96
N SER A 231 17.70 33.41 10.38
CA SER A 231 16.72 32.80 9.47
C SER A 231 15.31 32.71 10.04
N VAL A 232 14.34 32.47 9.18
CA VAL A 232 12.92 32.30 9.55
C VAL A 232 12.46 30.96 8.97
N TYR A 233 11.62 30.28 9.74
CA TYR A 233 11.00 29.02 9.36
C TYR A 233 9.48 29.17 9.32
N VAL A 234 8.83 28.47 8.39
CA VAL A 234 7.37 28.34 8.31
C VAL A 234 7.04 26.89 8.03
N GLN A 235 6.05 26.37 8.74
CA GLN A 235 5.51 25.04 8.51
C GLN A 235 4.18 25.16 7.75
N VAL A 236 3.99 24.29 6.76
CA VAL A 236 2.77 24.24 5.94
C VAL A 236 2.23 22.81 5.96
N PRO A 237 1.02 22.58 6.50
CA PRO A 237 0.43 21.25 6.51
C PRO A 237 -0.02 20.86 5.09
N VAL A 238 0.13 19.58 4.76
CA VAL A 238 -0.25 19.03 3.44
C VAL A 238 -0.96 17.70 3.58
N VAL A 239 -1.88 17.42 2.66
CA VAL A 239 -2.47 16.10 2.46
C VAL A 239 -2.21 15.68 1.03
N ILE A 240 -1.42 14.62 0.85
CA ILE A 240 -1.09 14.02 -0.43
C ILE A 240 -2.05 12.87 -0.69
N TYR A 241 -2.61 12.85 -1.89
CA TYR A 241 -3.52 11.81 -2.33
C TYR A 241 -3.32 11.48 -3.81
N GLY A 242 -3.72 10.29 -4.24
CA GLY A 242 -3.54 9.88 -5.62
C GLY A 242 -3.61 8.37 -5.79
N ARG A 243 -2.89 7.84 -6.77
CA ARG A 243 -2.92 6.41 -7.07
C ARG A 243 -1.55 5.89 -7.46
N PHE A 244 -1.20 4.72 -6.95
CA PHE A 244 -0.02 3.97 -7.39
C PHE A 244 -0.27 3.26 -8.72
N LYS A 245 0.79 2.97 -9.48
CA LYS A 245 0.70 2.12 -10.68
C LYS A 245 0.18 0.71 -10.39
N ALA A 246 0.32 0.24 -9.14
CA ALA A 246 -0.29 -1.01 -8.69
C ALA A 246 -1.83 -0.94 -8.64
N GLY A 247 -2.41 0.27 -8.51
CA GLY A 247 -3.86 0.53 -8.54
C GLY A 247 -4.44 0.98 -7.19
N ASN A 248 -3.78 0.65 -6.08
CA ASN A 248 -4.19 1.11 -4.76
C ASN A 248 -4.06 2.63 -4.63
N GLU A 249 -4.93 3.20 -3.79
CA GLU A 249 -4.95 4.62 -3.49
C GLU A 249 -3.76 5.02 -2.60
N LEU A 250 -3.29 6.24 -2.80
CA LEU A 250 -2.30 6.93 -1.98
C LEU A 250 -3.04 7.91 -1.07
N HIS A 251 -2.76 7.86 0.23
CA HIS A 251 -3.22 8.82 1.24
C HIS A 251 -2.11 9.06 2.27
N GLN A 252 -1.60 10.28 2.35
CA GLN A 252 -0.58 10.70 3.31
C GLN A 252 -0.89 12.12 3.80
N SER A 253 -0.68 12.37 5.08
CA SER A 253 -0.69 13.73 5.64
C SER A 253 0.70 14.06 6.16
N GLY A 254 1.06 15.33 6.16
CA GLY A 254 2.39 15.73 6.57
C GLY A 254 2.56 17.23 6.71
N THR A 255 3.80 17.63 6.92
CA THR A 255 4.21 19.03 7.07
C THR A 255 5.41 19.31 6.18
N VAL A 256 5.34 20.42 5.45
CA VAL A 256 6.47 20.98 4.69
C VAL A 256 7.07 22.11 5.51
N THR A 257 8.37 22.01 5.82
CA THR A 257 9.12 23.06 6.51
C THR A 257 9.92 23.87 5.50
N LEU A 258 9.60 25.16 5.40
CA LEU A 258 10.33 26.12 4.59
C LEU A 258 11.25 26.97 5.45
N ARG A 259 12.37 27.37 4.86
CA ARG A 259 13.34 28.27 5.48
C ARG A 259 13.69 29.40 4.53
N ARG A 260 13.92 30.57 5.11
CA ARG A 260 14.46 31.76 4.45
C ARG A 260 15.57 32.34 5.33
N ILE A 261 16.68 32.79 4.75
CA ILE A 261 17.68 33.59 5.47
C ILE A 261 17.18 35.04 5.56
N ASN A 262 17.35 35.69 6.72
CA ASN A 262 17.07 37.11 6.86
C ASN A 262 18.05 37.94 6.03
N ASP A 263 17.74 39.22 5.76
CA ASP A 263 18.60 40.13 4.98
C ASP A 263 19.89 40.53 5.74
N VAL A 264 20.69 39.53 6.13
CA VAL A 264 21.95 39.70 6.85
C VAL A 264 23.10 39.92 5.87
N PRO A 265 24.12 40.73 6.21
CA PRO A 265 25.30 40.90 5.39
C PRO A 265 25.93 39.55 4.99
N GLY A 266 26.28 39.39 3.71
CA GLY A 266 26.85 38.16 3.16
C GLY A 266 25.85 37.11 2.67
N SER A 267 24.55 37.28 2.91
CA SER A 267 23.53 36.39 2.33
C SER A 267 23.21 36.74 0.88
N THR A 268 23.06 35.72 0.03
CA THR A 268 22.68 35.86 -1.39
C THR A 268 21.17 36.10 -1.55
N GLU A 269 20.75 36.58 -2.72
CA GLU A 269 19.32 36.73 -3.04
C GLU A 269 18.58 35.39 -2.98
N GLU A 270 19.19 34.32 -3.49
CA GLU A 270 18.63 32.97 -3.43
C GLU A 270 18.38 32.52 -1.99
N GLN A 271 19.36 32.72 -1.11
CA GLN A 271 19.25 32.37 0.31
C GLN A 271 18.13 33.13 1.04
N ARG A 272 17.76 34.31 0.55
CA ARG A 272 16.70 35.15 1.14
C ARG A 272 15.31 34.79 0.64
N ARG A 273 15.18 33.89 -0.34
CA ARG A 273 13.90 33.30 -0.75
C ARG A 273 13.50 32.15 0.17
N TRP A 274 12.22 31.81 0.13
CA TRP A 274 11.71 30.61 0.79
C TRP A 274 12.12 29.36 0.01
N HIS A 275 12.68 28.39 0.72
CA HIS A 275 13.08 27.09 0.18
C HIS A 275 12.57 25.97 1.06
N ILE A 276 12.21 24.85 0.45
CA ILE A 276 11.86 23.63 1.18
C ILE A 276 13.14 23.10 1.84
N THR A 277 13.10 22.83 3.13
CA THR A 277 14.21 22.20 3.86
C THR A 277 13.91 20.78 4.26
N ARG A 278 12.63 20.48 4.48
CA ARG A 278 12.16 19.19 4.96
C ARG A 278 10.70 19.01 4.57
N ILE A 279 10.36 17.78 4.19
CA ILE A 279 8.99 17.30 4.11
C ILE A 279 8.91 16.08 5.03
N GLU A 280 8.02 16.14 6.00
CA GLU A 280 7.73 15.06 6.94
C GLU A 280 6.33 14.54 6.64
N LEU A 281 6.26 13.33 6.10
CA LEU A 281 5.01 12.65 5.83
C LEU A 281 4.80 11.59 6.91
N SER A 282 3.56 11.51 7.39
CA SER A 282 3.12 10.34 8.15
C SER A 282 3.32 9.09 7.30
N PRO A 283 3.53 7.91 7.91
CA PRO A 283 3.40 6.66 7.19
C PRO A 283 2.11 6.67 6.37
N GLU A 284 2.17 6.14 5.14
CA GLU A 284 0.99 5.92 4.31
C GLU A 284 -0.13 5.37 5.19
N THR A 285 -1.27 6.08 5.25
CA THR A 285 -2.36 5.64 6.11
C THR A 285 -2.82 4.29 5.58
N GLN A 286 -2.43 3.23 6.27
CA GLN A 286 -2.82 1.88 5.94
C GLN A 286 -4.25 1.70 6.45
N GLY A 287 -5.18 2.13 5.62
CA GLY A 287 -6.50 1.57 5.64
C GLY A 287 -7.66 2.51 5.84
N LEU A 288 -8.84 1.94 5.63
CA LEU A 288 -10.12 2.60 5.83
C LEU A 288 -10.41 2.65 7.33
N GLY A 289 -9.86 3.65 8.02
CA GLY A 289 -10.32 4.06 9.35
C GLY A 289 -9.70 3.37 10.57
N VAL A 290 -8.44 2.93 10.54
CA VAL A 290 -7.73 2.63 11.80
C VAL A 290 -6.66 3.69 12.04
N SER A 291 -6.98 4.67 12.87
CA SER A 291 -5.96 5.44 13.58
C SER A 291 -5.17 4.44 14.43
N ASP A 292 -3.95 4.06 14.03
CA ASP A 292 -3.06 3.31 14.91
C ASP A 292 -2.69 4.23 16.08
N THR A 293 -3.42 4.10 17.20
CA THR A 293 -3.09 4.76 18.46
C THR A 293 -1.90 4.07 19.13
N ARG A 294 -0.79 3.91 18.40
CA ARG A 294 0.51 3.63 18.99
C ARG A 294 1.38 4.87 18.82
N GLY A 295 1.29 5.75 19.81
CA GLY A 295 2.29 6.77 20.04
C GLY A 295 3.67 6.13 20.28
N PRO A 296 4.75 6.91 20.12
CA PRO A 296 6.10 6.40 20.37
C PRO A 296 6.20 5.96 21.84
N THR A 297 6.62 4.70 22.04
CA THR A 297 7.09 4.17 23.33
C THR A 297 8.35 4.88 23.79
#